data_AF-A0A1G2YKP8-F1
#
_entry.id   AF-A0A1G2YKP8-F1
#
_cell.length_a   1.000
_cell.length_b   1.000
_cell.length_c   1.000
_cell.angle_alpha   90.00
_cell.angle_beta   90.00
_cell.angle_gamma   90.00
#
_symmetry.space_group_name_H-M   'P 1'
#
loop_
_entity.id
_entity.type
_entity.pdbx_description
1 polymer ?
#
loop_
_entity_poly.entity_id
_entity_poly.type
_entity_poly.pdbx_seq_one_letter_code
_entity_poly.pdbx_strand_id
1 'polypeptide(L)'
;MKSVLTRYKPFLLLFCFAAVSISFAAVGFKARHSVDLGEFIKEITIINVDGNQTQSAIWLPFEFNAAVSAGSDAQADISFLKSYLIFMVNCSIERSGKQIYATETEIQKRVILKSGSSARLKPLVSVPPDVQKNLDSIKSAISASAGGNMHMLVFDFKDSAGKPMVDASKRDKLTLILEPAGAYSKTEFVWHTPFDAVTAAGNCPVCGEKIKAKWHYCPWCGNKL
;
A
#
# COMPACT_ATOMS: atom_id res chain seq x y z
N MET A 1 -41.67 80.67 54.80
CA MET A 1 -40.53 79.72 54.83
C MET A 1 -39.97 79.67 53.40
N LYS A 2 -38.77 80.21 53.09
CA LYS A 2 -37.42 79.56 53.23
C LYS A 2 -37.48 78.08 52.77
N SER A 3 -36.70 77.51 51.85
CA SER A 3 -35.40 77.82 51.24
C SER A 3 -35.07 76.71 50.22
N VAL A 4 -34.47 77.08 49.08
CA VAL A 4 -33.25 76.53 48.42
C VAL A 4 -32.65 75.21 48.98
N LEU A 5 -32.30 74.26 48.09
CA LEU A 5 -31.03 73.47 48.01
C LEU A 5 -31.18 72.36 46.93
N THR A 6 -30.64 72.46 45.71
CA THR A 6 -29.33 71.98 45.17
C THR A 6 -28.95 70.50 45.38
N ARG A 7 -28.31 69.93 44.32
CA ARG A 7 -27.37 68.79 44.24
C ARG A 7 -27.98 67.37 44.17
N TYR A 8 -27.43 66.36 43.49
CA TYR A 8 -26.15 66.09 42.82
C TYR A 8 -26.38 64.98 41.75
N LYS A 9 -25.67 65.03 40.61
CA LYS A 9 -25.45 63.87 39.72
C LYS A 9 -24.38 62.96 40.32
N PRO A 10 -24.51 61.63 40.32
CA PRO A 10 -23.38 60.74 40.39
C PRO A 10 -22.97 60.29 38.99
N PHE A 11 -21.71 60.60 38.71
CA PHE A 11 -20.77 59.96 37.80
C PHE A 11 -20.94 58.42 37.83
N LEU A 12 -21.24 57.78 36.69
CA LEU A 12 -21.06 56.35 36.53
C LEU A 12 -20.00 56.12 35.44
N LEU A 13 -18.76 55.99 35.90
CA LEU A 13 -17.65 55.34 35.21
C LEU A 13 -18.03 53.88 34.95
N LEU A 14 -18.10 53.43 33.70
CA LEU A 14 -18.06 52.00 33.39
C LEU A 14 -17.27 51.72 32.10
N PHE A 15 -16.01 51.37 32.32
CA PHE A 15 -15.20 50.38 31.61
C PHE A 15 -15.41 50.22 30.09
N CYS A 16 -14.48 50.82 29.32
CA CYS A 16 -14.11 50.35 27.98
C CYS A 16 -13.50 48.95 28.08
N PHE A 17 -14.30 47.91 27.86
CA PHE A 17 -13.78 46.58 27.50
C PHE A 17 -13.48 46.58 25.99
N ALA A 18 -12.22 46.79 25.64
CA ALA A 18 -11.71 46.50 24.31
C ALA A 18 -11.67 44.98 24.13
N ALA A 19 -12.70 44.42 23.47
CA ALA A 19 -12.70 43.04 23.02
C ALA A 19 -11.68 42.87 21.89
N VAL A 20 -10.47 42.40 22.23
CA VAL A 20 -9.50 41.93 21.24
C VAL A 20 -10.04 40.63 20.66
N SER A 21 -10.66 40.72 19.49
CA SER A 21 -11.06 39.56 18.68
C SER A 21 -9.80 38.89 18.15
N ILE A 22 -9.27 37.90 18.87
CA ILE A 22 -8.28 36.97 18.34
C ILE A 22 -9.00 36.09 17.33
N SER A 23 -8.94 36.47 16.06
CA SER A 23 -9.29 35.59 14.95
C SER A 23 -8.35 34.39 14.98
N PHE A 24 -8.79 33.30 15.58
CA PHE A 24 -8.21 31.98 15.38
C PHE A 24 -8.42 31.63 13.91
N ALA A 25 -7.43 31.94 13.08
CA ALA A 25 -7.26 31.27 11.81
C ALA A 25 -7.02 29.79 12.14
N ALA A 26 -8.10 29.00 12.11
CA ALA A 26 -8.01 27.56 12.04
C ALA A 26 -7.31 27.23 10.72
N VAL A 27 -5.98 27.16 10.77
CA VAL A 27 -5.20 26.47 9.76
C VAL A 27 -5.69 25.03 9.83
N GLY A 28 -6.60 24.69 8.93
CA GLY A 28 -7.11 23.35 8.78
C GLY A 28 -5.92 22.43 8.53
N PHE A 29 -5.51 21.71 9.57
CA PHE A 29 -4.76 20.48 9.41
C PHE A 29 -5.64 19.58 8.55
N LYS A 30 -5.41 19.57 7.24
CA LYS A 30 -5.85 18.47 6.39
C LYS A 30 -5.18 17.25 7.01
N ALA A 31 -5.96 16.43 7.70
CA ALA A 31 -5.52 15.12 8.15
C ALA A 31 -4.85 14.46 6.95
N ARG A 32 -3.53 14.22 7.06
CA ARG A 32 -2.81 13.46 6.03
C ARG A 32 -3.58 12.17 5.88
N HIS A 33 -4.01 11.86 4.66
CA HIS A 33 -4.71 10.63 4.35
C HIS A 33 -3.84 9.48 4.84
N SER A 34 -4.17 8.88 5.98
CA SER A 34 -3.44 7.73 6.50
C SER A 34 -3.77 6.57 5.58
N VAL A 35 -2.76 5.93 5.02
CA VAL A 35 -2.93 4.73 4.21
C VAL A 35 -3.58 3.66 5.07
N ASP A 36 -4.72 3.12 4.64
CA ASP A 36 -5.32 1.96 5.30
C ASP A 36 -4.48 0.73 4.96
N LEU A 37 -3.60 0.34 5.88
CA LEU A 37 -2.71 -0.81 5.68
C LEU A 37 -3.47 -2.12 5.52
N GLY A 38 -4.65 -2.25 6.13
CA GLY A 38 -5.48 -3.45 6.02
C GLY A 38 -6.04 -3.62 4.60
N GLU A 39 -6.60 -2.55 4.04
CA GLU A 39 -7.04 -2.54 2.64
C GLU A 39 -5.85 -2.69 1.69
N PHE A 40 -4.70 -2.09 1.99
CA PHE A 40 -3.52 -2.24 1.14
C PHE A 40 -3.03 -3.69 1.09
N ILE A 41 -2.94 -4.37 2.24
CA ILE A 41 -2.57 -5.79 2.32
C ILE A 41 -3.52 -6.66 1.48
N LYS A 42 -4.83 -6.39 1.54
CA LYS A 42 -5.82 -7.12 0.72
C LYS A 42 -5.58 -6.92 -0.77
N GLU A 43 -5.22 -5.71 -1.21
CA GLU A 43 -4.98 -5.41 -2.61
C GLU A 43 -3.69 -6.04 -3.16
N ILE A 44 -2.64 -6.12 -2.34
CA ILE A 44 -1.34 -6.64 -2.75
C ILE A 44 -1.19 -8.15 -2.54
N THR A 45 -2.13 -8.80 -1.86
CA THR A 45 -2.14 -10.24 -1.62
C THR A 45 -3.06 -10.96 -2.60
N ILE A 46 -2.56 -12.02 -3.23
CA ILE A 46 -3.34 -12.91 -4.08
C ILE A 46 -3.15 -14.34 -3.58
N ILE A 47 -4.24 -15.07 -3.38
CA ILE A 47 -4.25 -16.48 -2.97
C ILE A 47 -5.04 -17.27 -4.00
N ASN A 48 -4.41 -18.29 -4.57
CA ASN A 48 -5.01 -19.24 -5.49
C ASN A 48 -5.06 -20.61 -4.84
N VAL A 49 -6.24 -21.22 -4.84
CA VAL A 49 -6.48 -22.57 -4.33
C VAL A 49 -7.01 -23.41 -5.50
N ASP A 50 -6.34 -24.51 -5.79
CA ASP A 50 -6.68 -25.44 -6.87
C ASP A 50 -6.52 -26.88 -6.38
N GLY A 51 -7.64 -27.57 -6.17
CA GLY A 51 -7.66 -28.90 -5.57
C GLY A 51 -7.01 -28.92 -4.19
N ASN A 52 -5.94 -29.71 -4.03
CA ASN A 52 -5.16 -29.79 -2.79
C ASN A 52 -3.98 -28.81 -2.75
N GLN A 53 -3.83 -27.94 -3.75
CA GLN A 53 -2.73 -27.01 -3.86
C GLN A 53 -3.17 -25.60 -3.47
N THR A 54 -2.34 -24.92 -2.67
CA THR A 54 -2.48 -23.50 -2.37
C THR A 54 -1.22 -22.77 -2.80
N GLN A 55 -1.35 -21.74 -3.63
CA GLN A 55 -0.24 -20.85 -3.98
C GLN A 55 -0.66 -19.41 -3.69
N SER A 56 0.16 -18.67 -2.94
CA SER A 56 -0.10 -17.28 -2.62
C SER A 56 1.12 -16.41 -2.92
N ALA A 57 0.85 -15.15 -3.25
CA ALA A 57 1.86 -14.14 -3.46
C ALA A 57 1.42 -12.80 -2.88
N ILE A 58 2.36 -12.08 -2.28
CA ILE A 58 2.22 -10.71 -1.82
C ILE A 58 3.24 -9.88 -2.59
N TRP A 59 2.79 -8.88 -3.33
CA TRP A 59 3.69 -7.86 -3.87
C TRP A 59 3.94 -6.80 -2.79
N LEU A 60 5.19 -6.49 -2.46
CA LEU A 60 5.54 -5.43 -1.51
C LEU A 60 5.99 -4.19 -2.30
N PRO A 61 5.06 -3.36 -2.82
CA PRO A 61 5.43 -2.17 -3.56
C PRO A 61 6.14 -1.15 -2.65
N PHE A 62 6.87 -0.21 -3.26
CA PHE A 62 7.58 0.84 -2.51
C PHE A 62 6.63 1.61 -1.59
N GLU A 63 5.43 1.92 -2.06
CA GLU A 63 4.41 2.67 -1.33
C GLU A 63 3.95 1.94 -0.06
N PHE A 64 3.89 0.62 -0.10
CA PHE A 64 3.56 -0.19 1.08
C PHE A 64 4.68 -0.09 2.12
N ASN A 65 5.94 -0.29 1.69
CA ASN A 65 7.09 -0.16 2.57
C ASN A 65 7.17 1.25 3.18
N ALA A 66 6.92 2.29 2.38
CA ALA A 66 6.88 3.67 2.85
C ALA A 66 5.78 3.92 3.87
N ALA A 67 4.58 3.37 3.65
CA ALA A 67 3.46 3.50 4.58
C ALA A 67 3.76 2.80 5.92
N VAL A 68 4.36 1.61 5.89
CA VAL A 68 4.76 0.87 7.10
C VAL A 68 5.87 1.62 7.85
N SER A 69 6.93 2.07 7.16
CA SER A 69 8.04 2.80 7.78
C SER A 69 7.60 4.14 8.40
N ALA A 70 6.66 4.85 7.78
CA ALA A 70 6.13 6.11 8.31
C ALA A 70 5.36 5.94 9.63
N GLY A 71 4.88 4.73 9.93
CA GLY A 71 4.25 4.39 11.21
C GLY A 71 5.23 4.01 12.31
N SER A 72 6.53 3.96 12.03
CA SER A 72 7.57 3.59 13.00
C SER A 72 8.38 4.80 13.48
N ASP A 73 8.87 4.75 14.72
CA ASP A 73 9.72 5.81 15.31
C ASP A 73 11.10 5.92 14.64
N ALA A 74 11.50 4.90 13.88
CA ALA A 74 12.76 4.88 13.13
C ALA A 74 12.53 5.36 11.69
N GLN A 75 12.99 6.57 11.38
CA GLN A 75 12.94 7.10 10.01
C GLN A 75 14.06 6.47 9.17
N ALA A 76 13.86 5.21 8.75
CA ALA A 76 14.77 4.54 7.84
C ALA A 76 14.65 5.14 6.42
N ASP A 77 15.78 5.49 5.81
CA ASP A 77 15.81 5.79 4.38
C ASP A 77 15.62 4.49 3.59
N ILE A 78 14.43 4.30 3.05
CA ILE A 78 14.06 3.14 2.23
C ILE A 78 14.06 3.46 0.73
N SER A 79 14.58 4.62 0.31
CA SER A 79 14.53 5.07 -1.08
C SER A 79 15.21 4.11 -2.05
N PHE A 80 16.22 3.36 -1.57
CA PHE A 80 16.90 2.31 -2.33
C PHE A 80 15.96 1.18 -2.78
N LEU A 81 14.84 0.95 -2.09
CA LEU A 81 13.84 -0.06 -2.47
C LEU A 81 13.15 0.27 -3.79
N LYS A 82 13.17 1.53 -4.26
CA LYS A 82 12.60 1.92 -5.56
C LYS A 82 13.27 1.24 -6.75
N SER A 83 14.48 0.72 -6.56
CA SER A 83 15.21 -0.02 -7.60
C SER A 83 14.80 -1.49 -7.71
N TYR A 84 13.92 -1.97 -6.82
CA TYR A 84 13.57 -3.38 -6.72
C TYR A 84 12.07 -3.63 -6.74
N LEU A 85 11.68 -4.80 -7.21
CA LEU A 85 10.35 -5.37 -7.01
C LEU A 85 10.47 -6.56 -6.07
N ILE A 86 9.72 -6.52 -4.97
CA ILE A 86 9.83 -7.49 -3.89
C ILE A 86 8.53 -8.26 -3.78
N PHE A 87 8.62 -9.58 -3.73
CA PHE A 87 7.47 -10.46 -3.54
C PHE A 87 7.72 -11.41 -2.39
N MET A 88 6.65 -11.79 -1.71
CA MET A 88 6.63 -12.94 -0.82
C MET A 88 5.74 -14.01 -1.41
N VAL A 89 6.22 -15.24 -1.51
CA VAL A 89 5.52 -16.34 -2.18
C VAL A 89 5.51 -17.57 -1.30
N ASN A 90 4.37 -18.24 -1.23
CA ASN A 90 4.22 -19.55 -0.62
C ASN A 90 3.50 -20.48 -1.59
N CYS A 91 3.96 -21.73 -1.65
CA CYS A 91 3.28 -22.81 -2.35
C CYS A 91 3.18 -24.00 -1.40
N SER A 92 1.98 -24.52 -1.19
CA SER A 92 1.75 -25.73 -0.42
C SER A 92 0.86 -26.72 -1.15
N ILE A 93 1.02 -28.00 -0.82
CA ILE A 93 0.15 -29.09 -1.24
C ILE A 93 -0.29 -29.86 0.00
N GLU A 94 -1.58 -30.09 0.12
CA GLU A 94 -2.13 -30.97 1.14
C GLU A 94 -1.99 -32.42 0.70
N ARG A 95 -1.32 -33.23 1.53
CA ARG A 95 -1.20 -34.67 1.34
C ARG A 95 -1.38 -35.38 2.67
N SER A 96 -2.37 -36.25 2.74
CA SER A 96 -2.68 -37.03 3.95
C SER A 96 -2.88 -36.15 5.20
N GLY A 97 -3.61 -35.04 5.05
CA GLY A 97 -3.91 -34.09 6.13
C GLY A 97 -2.72 -33.24 6.59
N LYS A 98 -1.59 -33.26 5.85
CA LYS A 98 -0.42 -32.41 6.12
C LYS A 98 -0.17 -31.45 4.97
N GLN A 99 0.19 -30.22 5.30
CA GLN A 99 0.66 -29.23 4.33
C GLN A 99 2.15 -29.44 4.06
N ILE A 100 2.49 -29.68 2.80
CA ILE A 100 3.87 -29.79 2.31
C ILE A 100 4.18 -28.51 1.55
N TYR A 101 5.17 -27.75 2.03
CA TYR A 101 5.56 -26.46 1.47
C TYR A 101 6.70 -26.61 0.48
N ALA A 102 6.65 -25.83 -0.61
CA ALA A 102 7.77 -25.70 -1.53
C ALA A 102 8.94 -25.01 -0.84
N THR A 103 10.14 -25.47 -1.15
CA THR A 103 11.38 -24.83 -0.75
C THR A 103 11.61 -23.54 -1.54
N GLU A 104 12.46 -22.66 -1.00
CA GLU A 104 12.87 -21.43 -1.69
C GLU A 104 13.45 -21.72 -3.08
N THR A 105 14.32 -22.73 -3.17
CA THR A 105 14.96 -23.13 -4.43
C THR A 105 13.96 -23.64 -5.46
N GLU A 106 12.92 -24.37 -5.04
CA GLU A 106 11.85 -24.81 -5.94
C GLU A 106 11.06 -23.62 -6.49
N ILE A 107 10.74 -22.64 -5.65
CA ILE A 107 10.03 -21.42 -6.07
C ILE A 107 10.89 -20.58 -7.02
N GLN A 108 12.15 -20.31 -6.67
CA GLN A 108 13.07 -19.51 -7.47
C GLN A 108 13.28 -20.07 -8.89
N LYS A 109 13.31 -21.41 -9.04
CA LYS A 109 13.46 -22.06 -10.36
C LYS A 109 12.24 -21.88 -11.26
N ARG A 110 11.06 -21.69 -10.68
CA ARG A 110 9.76 -21.64 -11.38
C ARG A 110 9.29 -20.22 -11.66
N VAL A 111 9.77 -19.26 -10.87
CA VAL A 111 9.18 -17.93 -10.84
C VAL A 111 9.68 -17.05 -11.98
N ILE A 112 8.74 -16.37 -12.63
CA ILE A 112 9.00 -15.43 -13.71
C ILE A 112 8.12 -14.20 -13.49
N LEU A 113 8.73 -13.02 -13.49
CA LEU A 113 8.01 -11.77 -13.44
C LEU A 113 7.79 -11.25 -14.87
N LYS A 114 6.58 -10.79 -15.18
CA LYS A 114 6.21 -10.27 -16.49
C LYS A 114 5.51 -8.92 -16.36
N SER A 115 5.92 -7.96 -17.20
CA SER A 115 5.21 -6.67 -17.32
C SER A 115 4.13 -6.71 -18.42
N GLY A 116 3.26 -5.70 -18.41
CA GLY A 116 2.33 -5.43 -19.51
C GLY A 116 3.01 -5.31 -20.88
N SER A 117 4.30 -4.93 -20.94
CA SER A 117 5.06 -4.77 -22.19
C SER A 117 5.87 -6.00 -22.63
N SER A 118 5.50 -7.19 -22.16
CA SER A 118 6.09 -8.50 -22.52
C SER A 118 7.50 -8.81 -21.99
N ALA A 119 8.15 -7.89 -21.27
CA ALA A 119 9.43 -8.15 -20.61
C ALA A 119 9.29 -9.27 -19.57
N ARG A 120 10.31 -10.13 -19.44
CA ARG A 120 10.37 -11.24 -18.48
C ARG A 120 11.63 -11.12 -17.63
N LEU A 121 11.48 -11.22 -16.31
CA LEU A 121 12.59 -11.21 -15.36
C LEU A 121 12.59 -12.47 -14.48
N LYS A 122 13.78 -12.88 -14.10
CA LYS A 122 14.03 -13.87 -13.04
C LYS A 122 14.42 -13.15 -11.76
N PRO A 123 14.23 -13.78 -10.59
CA PRO A 123 14.67 -13.19 -9.34
C PRO A 123 16.19 -13.06 -9.33
N LEU A 124 16.69 -12.08 -8.57
CA LEU A 124 18.11 -11.90 -8.31
C LEU A 124 18.66 -13.14 -7.61
N VAL A 125 19.81 -13.62 -8.09
CA VAL A 125 20.53 -14.74 -7.46
C VAL A 125 21.19 -14.30 -6.16
N SER A 126 21.64 -13.05 -6.09
CA SER A 126 22.23 -12.44 -4.91
C SER A 126 21.49 -11.15 -4.59
N VAL A 127 20.90 -11.07 -3.41
CA VAL A 127 20.22 -9.86 -2.92
C VAL A 127 21.26 -8.93 -2.31
N PRO A 128 21.26 -7.62 -2.64
CA PRO A 128 22.16 -6.65 -2.04
C PRO A 128 21.99 -6.59 -0.50
N PRO A 129 23.08 -6.42 0.28
CA PRO A 129 23.02 -6.49 1.74
C PRO A 129 21.99 -5.54 2.39
N ASP A 130 21.87 -4.31 1.89
CA ASP A 130 20.92 -3.33 2.44
C ASP A 130 19.47 -3.73 2.18
N VAL A 131 19.21 -4.35 1.02
CA VAL A 131 17.90 -4.93 0.69
C VAL A 131 17.63 -6.12 1.61
N GLN A 132 18.59 -7.03 1.76
CA GLN A 132 18.45 -8.21 2.61
C GLN A 132 18.11 -7.82 4.06
N LYS A 133 18.82 -6.84 4.63
CA LYS A 133 18.57 -6.36 5.99
C LYS A 133 17.13 -5.86 6.17
N ASN A 134 16.61 -5.10 5.22
CA ASN A 134 15.23 -4.62 5.26
C ASN A 134 14.23 -5.77 5.11
N LEU A 135 14.51 -6.72 4.22
CA LEU A 135 13.70 -7.92 4.03
C LEU A 135 13.60 -8.78 5.29
N ASP A 136 14.69 -8.94 6.03
CA ASP A 136 14.70 -9.72 7.28
C ASP A 136 13.77 -9.09 8.33
N SER A 137 13.74 -7.76 8.42
CA SER A 137 12.80 -7.02 9.29
C SER A 137 11.34 -7.28 8.89
N ILE A 138 11.03 -7.18 7.59
CA ILE A 138 9.67 -7.45 7.07
C ILE A 138 9.28 -8.90 7.30
N LYS A 139 10.19 -9.85 7.04
CA LYS A 139 9.96 -11.28 7.22
C LYS A 139 9.64 -11.61 8.66
N SER A 140 10.34 -11.01 9.61
CA SER A 140 10.08 -11.17 11.05
C SER A 140 8.66 -10.70 11.42
N ALA A 141 8.27 -9.51 10.95
CA ALA A 141 6.94 -8.95 11.21
C ALA A 141 5.81 -9.80 10.63
N ILE A 142 5.99 -10.32 9.40
CA ILE A 142 4.95 -11.10 8.72
C ILE A 142 4.92 -12.56 9.21
N SER A 143 6.07 -13.17 9.50
CA SER A 143 6.11 -14.57 9.97
C SER A 143 5.39 -14.73 11.32
N ALA A 144 5.36 -13.69 12.14
CA ALA A 144 4.61 -13.67 13.39
C ALA A 144 3.08 -13.75 13.20
N SER A 145 2.56 -13.38 12.02
CA SER A 145 1.12 -13.28 11.74
C SER A 145 0.59 -14.24 10.66
N ALA A 146 1.40 -14.57 9.65
CA ALA A 146 0.97 -15.32 8.46
C ALA A 146 1.62 -16.73 8.33
N GLY A 147 2.45 -17.13 9.29
CA GLY A 147 3.18 -18.41 9.26
C GLY A 147 4.47 -18.36 8.44
N GLY A 148 5.49 -19.09 8.88
CA GLY A 148 6.89 -18.96 8.42
C GLY A 148 7.25 -19.54 7.05
N ASN A 149 6.29 -19.88 6.19
CA ASN A 149 6.54 -20.58 4.91
C ASN A 149 6.52 -19.67 3.67
N MET A 150 6.65 -18.36 3.87
CA MET A 150 6.73 -17.37 2.79
C MET A 150 8.20 -17.12 2.43
N HIS A 151 8.51 -17.26 1.15
CA HIS A 151 9.84 -17.03 0.59
C HIS A 151 9.89 -15.67 -0.10
N MET A 152 10.95 -14.91 0.15
CA MET A 152 11.12 -13.58 -0.46
C MET A 152 11.85 -13.70 -1.79
N LEU A 153 11.34 -12.98 -2.77
CA LEU A 153 11.90 -12.89 -4.12
C LEU A 153 12.15 -11.43 -4.44
N VAL A 154 13.34 -11.12 -4.92
CA VAL A 154 13.73 -9.76 -5.33
C VAL A 154 14.00 -9.77 -6.82
N PHE A 155 13.48 -8.78 -7.52
CA PHE A 155 13.71 -8.56 -8.94
C PHE A 155 14.22 -7.13 -9.15
N ASP A 156 14.95 -6.89 -10.22
CA ASP A 156 15.20 -5.53 -10.67
C ASP A 156 13.88 -4.85 -11.06
N PHE A 157 13.77 -3.55 -10.74
CA PHE A 157 12.62 -2.75 -11.16
C PHE A 157 12.61 -2.47 -12.67
N LYS A 158 13.77 -2.58 -13.34
CA LYS A 158 13.94 -2.34 -14.76
C LYS A 158 14.19 -3.64 -15.51
N ASP A 159 13.72 -3.71 -16.74
CA ASP A 159 14.07 -4.79 -17.66
C ASP A 159 15.49 -4.62 -18.23
N SER A 160 15.91 -5.58 -19.07
CA SER A 160 17.23 -5.56 -19.73
C SER A 160 17.43 -4.37 -20.68
N ALA A 161 16.36 -3.68 -21.09
CA ALA A 161 16.42 -2.45 -21.88
C ALA A 161 16.41 -1.19 -21.00
N GLY A 162 16.42 -1.33 -19.68
CA GLY A 162 16.38 -0.22 -18.72
C GLY A 162 14.98 0.37 -18.52
N LYS A 163 13.93 -0.24 -19.09
CA LYS A 163 12.56 0.23 -18.95
C LYS A 163 11.95 -0.26 -17.64
N PRO A 164 11.21 0.59 -16.89
CA PRO A 164 10.45 0.15 -15.72
C PRO A 164 9.52 -1.03 -16.02
N MET A 165 9.50 -2.01 -15.12
CA MET A 165 8.63 -3.19 -15.20
C MET A 165 7.17 -2.87 -14.88
N VAL A 166 6.91 -1.84 -14.09
CA VAL A 166 5.57 -1.35 -13.75
C VAL A 166 5.64 0.10 -13.30
N ASP A 167 4.58 0.87 -13.54
CA ASP A 167 4.38 2.18 -12.92
C ASP A 167 3.18 2.11 -11.95
N ALA A 168 3.46 2.04 -10.65
CA ALA A 168 2.44 1.90 -9.60
C ALA A 168 1.49 3.12 -9.50
N SER A 169 1.86 4.26 -10.10
CA SER A 169 1.03 5.47 -10.14
C SER A 169 0.07 5.50 -11.34
N LYS A 170 0.23 4.59 -12.31
CA LYS A 170 -0.55 4.54 -13.55
C LYS A 170 -1.32 3.24 -13.67
N ARG A 171 -2.29 3.24 -14.58
CA ARG A 171 -3.01 2.03 -14.98
C ARG A 171 -2.07 1.09 -15.73
N ASP A 172 -1.57 0.09 -15.01
CA ASP A 172 -0.61 -0.89 -15.53
C ASP A 172 -0.90 -2.29 -14.97
N LYS A 173 -0.14 -3.28 -15.43
CA LYS A 173 -0.28 -4.67 -15.05
C LYS A 173 1.08 -5.31 -14.79
N LEU A 174 1.19 -5.94 -13.63
CA LEU A 174 2.34 -6.76 -13.25
C LEU A 174 1.87 -8.20 -13.00
N THR A 175 2.62 -9.17 -13.50
CA THR A 175 2.26 -10.58 -13.37
C THR A 175 3.43 -11.39 -12.86
N LEU A 176 3.26 -12.05 -11.72
CA LEU A 176 4.19 -13.07 -11.23
C LEU A 176 3.66 -14.44 -11.66
N ILE A 177 4.46 -15.19 -12.38
CA ILE A 177 4.12 -16.52 -12.90
C ILE A 177 4.94 -17.54 -12.13
N LEU A 178 4.27 -18.55 -11.58
CA LEU A 178 4.91 -19.78 -11.14
C LEU A 178 4.69 -20.83 -12.22
N GLU A 179 5.76 -21.17 -12.95
CA GLU A 179 5.73 -22.24 -13.94
C GLU A 179 5.47 -23.61 -13.26
N PRO A 180 4.88 -24.59 -13.97
CA PRO A 180 4.58 -25.89 -13.39
C PRO A 180 5.88 -26.64 -13.04
N ALA A 181 5.91 -27.30 -11.88
CA ALA A 181 7.01 -28.19 -11.50
C ALA A 181 6.58 -29.20 -10.42
N GLY A 182 6.98 -30.45 -10.60
CA GLY A 182 6.60 -31.54 -9.69
C GLY A 182 5.08 -31.64 -9.58
N ALA A 183 4.56 -31.51 -8.36
CA ALA A 183 3.12 -31.56 -8.09
C ALA A 183 2.43 -30.19 -8.12
N TYR A 184 3.15 -29.10 -8.43
CA TYR A 184 2.58 -27.76 -8.49
C TYR A 184 2.16 -27.38 -9.91
N SER A 185 0.89 -27.00 -10.07
CA SER A 185 0.35 -26.42 -11.29
C SER A 185 0.92 -25.03 -11.61
N LYS A 186 0.78 -24.63 -12.88
CA LYS A 186 1.06 -23.25 -13.30
C LYS A 186 0.11 -22.30 -12.57
N THR A 187 0.61 -21.17 -12.10
CA THR A 187 -0.23 -20.13 -11.50
C THR A 187 0.26 -18.75 -11.88
N GLU A 188 -0.69 -17.85 -12.14
CA GLU A 188 -0.42 -16.44 -12.42
C GLU A 188 -1.04 -15.59 -11.32
N PHE A 189 -0.23 -14.71 -10.74
CA PHE A 189 -0.67 -13.67 -9.82
C PHE A 189 -0.62 -12.35 -10.56
N VAL A 190 -1.79 -11.74 -10.75
CA VAL A 190 -1.93 -10.54 -11.58
C VAL A 190 -2.35 -9.37 -10.71
N TRP A 191 -1.48 -8.37 -10.62
CA TRP A 191 -1.78 -7.09 -9.98
C TRP A 191 -2.06 -6.02 -11.02
N HIS A 192 -3.02 -5.16 -10.69
CA HIS A 192 -3.39 -3.99 -11.48
C HIS A 192 -3.15 -2.74 -10.65
N THR A 193 -2.43 -1.79 -11.23
CA THR A 193 -2.14 -0.49 -10.63
C THR A 193 -3.06 0.57 -11.23
N PRO A 194 -3.19 1.76 -10.60
CA PRO A 194 -2.68 2.08 -9.27
C PRO A 194 -3.53 1.41 -8.17
N PHE A 195 -2.96 1.23 -6.98
CA PHE A 195 -3.67 0.64 -5.83
C PHE A 195 -4.62 1.67 -5.20
N ASP A 196 -5.83 1.24 -4.83
CA ASP A 196 -6.85 2.13 -4.27
C ASP A 196 -6.40 2.65 -2.89
N ALA A 197 -5.71 1.82 -2.10
CA ALA A 197 -5.19 2.16 -0.78
C ALA A 197 -4.23 3.37 -0.74
N VAL A 198 -3.55 3.67 -1.85
CA VAL A 198 -2.61 4.80 -1.96
C VAL A 198 -3.02 5.82 -3.02
N THR A 199 -4.17 5.61 -3.68
CA THR A 199 -4.65 6.48 -4.75
C THR A 199 -6.06 6.92 -4.46
N ALA A 200 -6.24 8.23 -4.22
CA ALA A 200 -7.55 8.82 -4.03
C ALA A 200 -8.34 8.83 -5.35
N ALA A 201 -9.11 7.78 -5.60
CA ALA A 201 -9.96 7.66 -6.80
C ALA A 201 -11.17 8.61 -6.78
N GLY A 202 -11.60 9.05 -5.60
CA GLY A 202 -12.75 9.93 -5.42
C GLY A 202 -14.09 9.27 -5.74
N ASN A 203 -15.01 10.05 -6.29
CA ASN A 203 -16.38 9.65 -6.61
C ASN A 203 -16.66 9.86 -8.11
N CYS A 204 -17.58 9.09 -8.68
CA CYS A 204 -18.05 9.28 -10.03
C CYS A 204 -18.67 10.68 -10.17
N PRO A 205 -18.30 11.48 -11.18
CA PRO A 205 -18.81 12.85 -11.33
C PRO A 205 -20.29 12.90 -11.74
N VAL A 206 -20.87 11.79 -12.20
CA VAL A 206 -22.27 11.73 -12.67
C VAL A 206 -23.22 11.23 -11.59
N CYS A 207 -22.94 10.07 -11.00
CA CYS A 207 -23.84 9.46 -9.99
C CYS A 207 -23.36 9.63 -8.55
N GLY A 208 -22.16 10.19 -8.32
CA GLY A 208 -21.63 10.42 -6.98
C GLY A 208 -21.12 9.18 -6.24
N GLU A 209 -21.22 7.99 -6.83
CA GLU A 209 -20.78 6.74 -6.21
C GLU A 209 -19.26 6.64 -6.06
N LYS A 210 -18.79 5.93 -5.04
CA LYS A 210 -17.34 5.68 -4.86
C LYS A 210 -16.79 4.82 -6.00
N ILE A 211 -15.61 5.18 -6.48
CA ILE A 211 -14.92 4.50 -7.59
C ILE A 211 -13.54 4.01 -7.17
N LYS A 212 -13.00 3.06 -7.92
CA LYS A 212 -11.62 2.56 -7.78
C LYS A 212 -10.70 3.24 -8.79
N ALA A 213 -9.45 3.48 -8.41
CA ALA A 213 -8.48 4.22 -9.21
C ALA A 213 -8.13 3.48 -10.52
N LYS A 214 -8.18 2.15 -10.47
CA LYS A 214 -7.95 1.27 -11.64
C LYS A 214 -9.12 1.19 -12.63
N TRP A 215 -10.30 1.71 -12.30
CA TRP A 215 -11.48 1.61 -13.18
C TRP A 215 -11.42 2.62 -14.33
N HIS A 216 -11.90 2.20 -15.51
CA HIS A 216 -12.08 3.04 -16.70
C HIS A 216 -13.51 3.57 -16.84
N TYR A 217 -14.46 2.87 -16.21
CA TYR A 217 -15.88 3.18 -16.25
C TYR A 217 -16.47 2.97 -14.85
N CYS A 218 -17.45 3.79 -14.48
CA CYS A 218 -18.22 3.61 -13.28
C CYS A 218 -19.11 2.37 -13.47
N PRO A 219 -19.02 1.34 -12.61
CA PRO A 219 -19.82 0.13 -12.74
C PRO A 219 -21.31 0.38 -12.49
N TRP A 220 -21.66 1.52 -11.89
CA TRP A 220 -23.03 1.85 -11.50
C TRP A 220 -23.82 2.57 -12.60
N CYS A 221 -23.22 3.55 -13.26
CA CYS A 221 -23.89 4.36 -14.29
C CYS A 221 -23.27 4.24 -15.69
N GLY A 222 -22.17 3.49 -15.84
CA GLY A 222 -21.47 3.33 -17.11
C GLY A 222 -20.66 4.55 -17.57
N ASN A 223 -20.63 5.65 -16.80
CA ASN A 223 -19.85 6.84 -17.16
C ASN A 223 -18.35 6.55 -17.17
N LYS A 224 -17.62 7.12 -18.14
CA LYS A 224 -16.16 7.00 -18.24
C LYS A 224 -15.45 7.76 -17.12
N LEU A 225 -14.39 7.18 -16.55
CA LEU A 225 -13.60 7.69 -15.41
C LEU A 225 -12.18 8.14 -15.78
#